data_AF-A0A3P8RXX1-F1
#
_entry.id   AF-A0A3P8RXX1-F1
#
_cell.length_a   1.000
_cell.length_b   1.000
_cell.length_c   1.000
_cell.angle_alpha   90.00
_cell.angle_beta   90.00
_cell.angle_gamma   90.00
#
_symmetry.space_group_name_H-M   'P 1'
#
loop_
_entity.id
_entity.type
_entity.pdbx_description
1 polymer ?
#
loop_
_entity_poly.entity_id
_entity_poly.type
_entity_poly.pdbx_seq_one_letter_code
_entity_poly.pdbx_strand_id
1 'polypeptide(L)'
;MCVRHLAFVLLIWFPAVLHAQKAEQPCPAPQLDHGYLVLEKENQLTYACDEGYKPTAEGWWGTSTCENGQWSPKPQCIEEISCLPPTIINGNYFENPNGWYAEHRTITIKCDDGYELKGQPERIRCINGTWPPLPVCERSPTSSGSNGGGSGHPFATIDKCGDIPAVPNGDVVQTGLRGLKYQCVNYYKLEGPDIVVCYRDGTWSQVPTCKAAFCSVDTNVDPQLKSVGVKYIKDGESERLECEDLWLTDHFSQAQCTDGRVKLSRCCNRFELKVGYC
;
A
#
# COMPACT_ATOMS: atom_id res chain seq x y z
N MET A 1 64.89 43.15 26.98
CA MET A 1 63.58 43.28 26.28
C MET A 1 62.92 41.92 26.32
N CYS A 2 61.92 41.72 27.17
CA CYS A 2 61.22 40.44 27.33
C CYS A 2 59.73 40.71 27.12
N VAL A 3 59.21 40.32 25.95
CA VAL A 3 57.82 40.55 25.54
C VAL A 3 56.98 39.43 26.14
N ARG A 4 56.13 39.76 27.12
CA ARG A 4 55.12 38.85 27.66
C ARG A 4 53.91 38.86 26.74
N HIS A 5 53.70 37.78 25.98
CA HIS A 5 52.46 37.55 25.25
C HIS A 5 51.34 37.16 26.22
N LEU A 6 50.30 38.00 26.31
CA LEU A 6 49.04 37.68 26.98
C LEU A 6 48.16 36.90 26.01
N ALA A 7 47.95 35.61 26.26
CA ALA A 7 47.01 34.79 25.52
C ALA A 7 45.58 35.05 26.06
N PHE A 8 44.75 35.71 25.26
CA PHE A 8 43.31 35.84 25.53
C PHE A 8 42.60 34.54 25.12
N VAL A 9 42.08 33.79 26.10
CA VAL A 9 41.20 32.65 25.86
C VAL A 9 39.78 33.19 25.70
N LEU A 10 39.32 33.32 24.45
CA LEU A 10 37.91 33.61 24.13
C LEU A 10 37.09 32.32 24.36
N LEU A 11 36.38 32.26 25.48
CA LEU A 11 35.35 31.25 25.73
C LEU A 11 34.16 31.53 24.81
N ILE A 12 34.13 30.87 23.65
CA ILE A 12 32.99 30.89 22.73
C ILE A 12 31.89 30.06 23.37
N TRP A 13 30.89 30.76 23.93
CA TRP A 13 29.67 30.16 24.43
C TRP A 13 28.81 29.80 23.21
N PHE A 14 28.84 28.53 22.79
CA PHE A 14 27.89 28.03 21.81
C PHE A 14 26.56 27.80 22.53
N PRO A 15 25.49 28.59 22.28
CA PRO A 15 24.18 28.23 22.76
C PRO A 15 23.79 26.92 22.08
N ALA A 16 23.65 25.87 22.89
CA ALA A 16 23.09 24.61 22.43
C ALA A 16 21.66 24.90 21.94
N VAL A 17 21.47 24.86 20.63
CA VAL A 17 20.14 24.86 20.01
C VAL A 17 19.50 23.53 20.39
N LEU A 18 18.69 23.55 21.44
CA LEU A 18 17.75 22.47 21.76
C LEU A 18 16.78 22.38 20.58
N HIS A 19 17.04 21.44 19.68
CA HIS A 19 16.03 20.99 18.73
C HIS A 19 14.92 20.36 19.56
N ALA A 20 13.82 21.10 19.73
CA ALA A 20 12.58 20.54 20.21
C ALA A 20 12.09 19.53 19.15
N GLN A 21 12.49 18.27 19.30
CA GLN A 21 11.84 17.18 18.60
C GLN A 21 10.42 17.11 19.17
N LYS A 22 9.45 17.55 18.38
CA LYS A 22 8.03 17.36 18.67
C LYS A 22 7.82 15.86 18.83
N ALA A 23 7.60 15.40 20.06
CA ALA A 23 7.27 14.02 20.33
C ALA A 23 5.95 13.70 19.60
N GLU A 24 5.98 12.70 18.71
CA GLU A 24 4.75 12.16 18.12
C GLU A 24 3.87 11.65 19.26
N GLN A 25 2.64 12.13 19.30
CA GLN A 25 1.71 11.76 20.36
C GLN A 25 1.27 10.31 20.14
N PRO A 26 1.45 9.41 21.12
CA PRO A 26 1.11 8.01 20.97
C PRO A 26 -0.40 7.81 20.86
N CYS A 27 -0.84 6.86 20.04
CA CYS A 27 -2.25 6.53 19.90
C CYS A 27 -2.76 5.73 21.10
N PRO A 28 -4.04 5.93 21.51
CA PRO A 28 -4.67 5.05 22.47
C PRO A 28 -4.82 3.65 21.88
N ALA A 29 -4.79 2.63 22.75
CA ALA A 29 -5.13 1.26 22.37
C ALA A 29 -6.53 1.24 21.73
N PRO A 30 -6.68 0.73 20.50
CA PRO A 30 -7.97 0.75 19.83
C PRO A 30 -8.91 -0.27 20.47
N GLN A 31 -10.16 0.14 20.66
CA GLN A 31 -11.24 -0.78 21.00
C GLN A 31 -11.86 -1.28 19.70
N LEU A 32 -11.82 -2.61 19.51
CA LEU A 32 -12.40 -3.31 18.38
C LEU A 32 -13.60 -4.11 18.86
N ASP A 33 -14.81 -3.61 18.55
CA ASP A 33 -16.03 -4.38 18.72
C ASP A 33 -16.09 -5.46 17.64
N HIS A 34 -16.36 -6.71 18.01
CA HIS A 34 -16.40 -7.87 17.11
C HIS A 34 -15.08 -8.15 16.37
N GLY A 35 -13.95 -7.99 17.05
CA GLY A 35 -12.64 -8.32 16.50
C GLY A 35 -11.53 -8.36 17.54
N TYR A 36 -10.32 -8.67 17.07
CA TYR A 36 -9.14 -8.82 17.91
C TYR A 36 -7.87 -8.34 17.20
N LEU A 37 -6.91 -7.87 17.99
CA LEU A 37 -5.60 -7.46 17.49
C LEU A 37 -4.75 -8.70 17.20
N VAL A 38 -4.16 -8.74 16.00
CA VAL A 38 -3.28 -9.81 15.53
C VAL A 38 -1.82 -9.43 15.78
N LEU A 39 -1.47 -8.17 15.52
CA LEU A 39 -0.11 -7.65 15.66
C LEU A 39 -0.15 -6.19 16.08
N GLU A 40 0.67 -5.81 17.07
CA GLU A 40 0.90 -4.42 17.47
C GLU A 40 2.39 -4.10 17.32
N LYS A 41 2.70 -3.06 16.55
CA LYS A 41 4.00 -2.40 16.42
C LYS A 41 3.88 -0.96 16.93
N GLU A 42 5.00 -0.27 17.10
CA GLU A 42 5.05 1.09 17.68
C GLU A 42 4.03 2.07 17.04
N ASN A 43 3.95 2.11 15.72
CA ASN A 43 3.03 3.00 14.98
C ASN A 43 2.08 2.25 14.03
N GLN A 44 1.96 0.93 14.11
CA GLN A 44 1.12 0.15 13.20
C GLN A 44 0.51 -1.04 13.92
N LEU A 45 -0.74 -1.35 13.61
CA LEU A 45 -1.38 -2.58 14.06
C LEU A 45 -2.05 -3.33 12.92
N THR A 46 -2.26 -4.62 13.16
CA THR A 46 -3.05 -5.52 12.33
C THR A 46 -4.14 -6.14 13.19
N TYR A 47 -5.36 -6.21 12.68
CA TYR A 47 -6.51 -6.77 13.37
C TYR A 47 -7.32 -7.69 12.47
N ALA A 48 -8.09 -8.57 13.09
CA ALA A 48 -9.04 -9.46 12.45
C ALA A 48 -10.42 -9.26 13.08
N CYS A 49 -11.47 -9.64 12.36
CA CYS A 49 -12.84 -9.56 12.84
C CYS A 49 -13.38 -10.96 13.15
N ASP A 50 -14.36 -11.01 14.05
CA ASP A 50 -15.04 -12.24 14.43
C ASP A 50 -15.92 -12.76 13.29
N GLU A 51 -16.38 -14.00 13.40
CA GLU A 51 -17.27 -14.61 12.42
C GLU A 51 -18.54 -13.78 12.19
N GLY A 52 -18.89 -13.54 10.92
CA GLY A 52 -19.97 -12.63 10.52
C GLY A 52 -19.57 -11.16 10.39
N TYR A 53 -18.30 -10.82 10.64
CA TYR A 53 -17.76 -9.47 10.51
C TYR A 53 -16.52 -9.45 9.60
N LYS A 54 -16.22 -8.27 9.04
CA LYS A 54 -15.04 -8.00 8.22
C LYS A 54 -14.45 -6.62 8.50
N PRO A 55 -13.16 -6.38 8.19
CA PRO A 55 -12.54 -5.07 8.31
C PRO A 55 -13.16 -4.04 7.33
N THR A 56 -13.03 -2.74 7.62
CA THR A 56 -13.31 -1.68 6.62
C THR A 56 -12.21 -1.51 5.58
N ALA A 57 -11.54 -2.60 5.24
CA ALA A 57 -10.51 -2.71 4.23
C ALA A 57 -10.72 -4.02 3.48
N GLU A 58 -10.25 -4.09 2.24
CA GLU A 58 -10.33 -5.34 1.48
C GLU A 58 -9.38 -6.40 2.08
N GLY A 59 -9.91 -7.60 2.30
CA GLY A 59 -9.15 -8.75 2.82
C GLY A 59 -9.66 -9.28 4.16
N TRP A 60 -8.96 -10.31 4.66
CA TRP A 60 -9.30 -10.97 5.93
C TRP A 60 -8.80 -10.20 7.16
N TRP A 61 -7.78 -9.35 6.99
CA TRP A 61 -7.19 -8.54 8.05
C TRP A 61 -7.24 -7.06 7.69
N GLY A 62 -7.45 -6.23 8.70
CA GLY A 62 -7.30 -4.78 8.59
C GLY A 62 -5.95 -4.32 9.13
N THR A 63 -5.39 -3.27 8.54
CA THR A 63 -4.19 -2.61 9.05
C THR A 63 -4.46 -1.14 9.30
N SER A 64 -3.86 -0.60 10.36
CA SER A 64 -4.00 0.80 10.74
C SER A 64 -2.65 1.35 11.19
N THR A 65 -2.35 2.58 10.77
CA THR A 65 -1.15 3.32 11.14
C THR A 65 -1.51 4.42 12.12
N CYS A 66 -0.71 4.57 13.17
CA CYS A 66 -0.85 5.65 14.14
C CYS A 66 -0.04 6.85 13.66
N GLU A 67 -0.71 7.97 13.47
CA GLU A 67 -0.06 9.26 13.21
C GLU A 67 -0.65 10.32 14.15
N ASN A 68 0.20 10.95 14.97
CA ASN A 68 -0.19 12.03 15.89
C ASN A 68 -1.41 11.70 16.78
N GLY A 69 -1.47 10.48 17.31
CA GLY A 69 -2.55 10.04 18.21
C GLY A 69 -3.83 9.59 17.49
N GLN A 70 -3.85 9.54 16.16
CA GLN A 70 -4.97 9.04 15.37
C GLN A 70 -4.58 7.80 14.55
N TRP A 71 -5.42 6.78 14.62
CA TRP A 71 -5.31 5.62 13.75
C TRP A 71 -5.96 5.88 12.40
N SER A 72 -5.23 5.60 11.32
CA SER A 72 -5.69 5.71 9.94
C SER A 72 -5.32 4.47 9.12
N PRO A 73 -6.29 3.81 8.45
CA PRO A 73 -7.72 3.96 8.67
C PRO A 73 -8.08 3.59 10.11
N LYS A 74 -9.20 4.10 10.63
CA LYS A 74 -9.67 3.74 11.98
C LYS A 74 -9.94 2.21 12.03
N PRO A 75 -9.34 1.46 12.98
CA PRO A 75 -9.62 0.05 13.16
C PRO A 75 -11.10 -0.15 13.51
N GLN A 76 -11.82 -0.93 12.71
CA GLN A 76 -13.22 -1.23 12.95
C GLN A 76 -13.65 -2.49 12.20
N CYS A 77 -14.55 -3.25 12.82
CA CYS A 77 -15.19 -4.41 12.23
C CYS A 77 -16.64 -4.08 11.92
N ILE A 78 -17.08 -4.46 10.72
CA ILE A 78 -18.43 -4.25 10.21
C ILE A 78 -19.05 -5.60 9.85
N GLU A 79 -20.38 -5.71 9.86
CA GLU A 79 -21.04 -6.93 9.43
C GLU A 79 -20.63 -7.31 7.99
N GLU A 80 -20.46 -8.60 7.70
CA GLU A 80 -20.00 -9.07 6.40
C GLU A 80 -20.92 -8.64 5.25
N ILE A 81 -22.22 -8.48 5.54
CA ILE A 81 -23.27 -7.99 4.64
C ILE A 81 -23.21 -6.48 4.36
N SER A 82 -22.32 -5.74 5.02
CA SER A 82 -22.09 -4.31 4.79
C SER A 82 -21.10 -4.08 3.65
N CYS A 83 -21.29 -3.03 2.86
CA CYS A 83 -20.45 -2.71 1.71
C CYS A 83 -19.37 -1.69 2.04
N LEU A 84 -18.17 -1.89 1.50
CA LEU A 84 -17.11 -0.89 1.49
C LEU A 84 -17.38 0.19 0.44
N PRO A 85 -16.83 1.40 0.55
CA PRO A 85 -17.02 2.45 -0.44
C PRO A 85 -16.58 2.00 -1.84
N PRO A 86 -17.44 2.09 -2.88
CA PRO A 86 -17.05 1.69 -4.23
C PRO A 86 -16.16 2.75 -4.88
N THR A 87 -15.32 2.34 -5.82
CA THR A 87 -14.56 3.26 -6.68
C THR A 87 -15.34 3.51 -7.98
N ILE A 88 -15.73 4.76 -8.24
CA ILE A 88 -16.42 5.16 -9.48
C ILE A 88 -15.46 5.97 -10.35
N ILE A 89 -15.29 5.58 -11.61
CA ILE A 89 -14.41 6.28 -12.55
C ILE A 89 -15.18 7.45 -13.18
N ASN A 90 -14.63 8.66 -13.12
CA ASN A 90 -15.26 9.91 -13.59
C ASN A 90 -16.62 10.23 -12.93
N GLY A 91 -16.78 9.80 -11.67
CA GLY A 91 -17.97 10.10 -10.89
C GLY A 91 -17.67 10.05 -9.40
N ASN A 92 -18.57 10.65 -8.64
CA ASN A 92 -18.51 10.74 -7.20
C ASN A 92 -19.87 10.40 -6.57
N TYR A 93 -19.86 10.26 -5.26
CA TYR A 93 -21.06 10.09 -4.43
C TYR A 93 -20.78 10.68 -3.06
N PHE A 94 -21.84 10.88 -2.28
CA PHE A 94 -21.67 11.32 -0.90
C PHE A 94 -21.14 10.16 -0.05
N GLU A 95 -19.88 10.26 0.34
CA GLU A 95 -19.23 9.30 1.23
C GLU A 95 -19.92 9.28 2.60
N ASN A 96 -20.11 8.09 3.15
CA ASN A 96 -20.58 7.95 4.52
C ASN A 96 -19.42 8.32 5.47
N PRO A 97 -19.61 9.24 6.44
CA PRO A 97 -18.56 9.59 7.41
C PRO A 97 -17.94 8.40 8.15
N ASN A 98 -18.67 7.29 8.27
CA ASN A 98 -18.18 6.07 8.90
C ASN A 98 -17.27 5.22 7.99
N GLY A 99 -17.21 5.50 6.69
CA GLY A 99 -16.37 4.80 5.72
C GLY A 99 -16.93 3.43 5.26
N TRP A 100 -18.22 3.14 5.48
CA TRP A 100 -18.89 1.90 5.05
C TRP A 100 -20.41 2.07 4.95
N TYR A 101 -21.11 1.08 4.38
CA TYR A 101 -22.54 1.13 4.11
C TYR A 101 -23.26 -0.15 4.59
N ALA A 102 -24.20 0.00 5.52
CA ALA A 102 -25.05 -1.11 5.95
C ALA A 102 -25.85 -1.72 4.78
N GLU A 103 -26.27 -2.97 4.91
CA GLU A 103 -27.09 -3.63 3.91
C GLU A 103 -28.33 -2.79 3.55
N HIS A 104 -28.74 -2.82 2.28
CA HIS A 104 -29.84 -2.05 1.71
C HIS A 104 -29.64 -0.53 1.67
N ARG A 105 -28.52 0.00 2.17
CA ARG A 105 -28.17 1.42 1.94
C ARG A 105 -27.94 1.66 0.46
N THR A 106 -28.39 2.83 0.01
CA THR A 106 -28.33 3.24 -1.38
C THR A 106 -27.48 4.50 -1.47
N ILE A 107 -26.55 4.53 -2.44
CA ILE A 107 -25.82 5.74 -2.80
C ILE A 107 -26.29 6.23 -4.16
N THR A 108 -26.31 7.54 -4.35
CA THR A 108 -26.55 8.17 -5.65
C THR A 108 -25.20 8.53 -6.25
N ILE A 109 -24.95 8.04 -7.45
CA ILE A 109 -23.74 8.32 -8.21
C ILE A 109 -23.99 9.54 -9.07
N LYS A 110 -23.11 10.51 -8.95
CA LYS A 110 -23.08 11.72 -9.76
C LYS A 110 -21.82 11.66 -10.62
N CYS A 111 -21.99 11.77 -11.93
CA CYS A 111 -20.83 11.87 -12.81
C CYS A 111 -20.16 13.24 -12.67
N ASP A 112 -18.85 13.27 -12.85
CA ASP A 112 -18.07 14.50 -12.88
C ASP A 112 -18.46 15.35 -14.09
N ASP A 113 -18.15 16.66 -14.04
CA ASP A 113 -18.50 17.59 -15.10
C ASP A 113 -18.00 17.12 -16.48
N GLY A 114 -18.90 17.08 -17.47
CA GLY A 114 -18.62 16.59 -18.82
C GLY A 114 -18.88 15.08 -19.04
N TYR A 115 -19.28 14.36 -17.99
CA TYR A 115 -19.70 12.96 -18.06
C TYR A 115 -21.18 12.78 -17.71
N GLU A 116 -21.81 11.79 -18.34
CA GLU A 116 -23.19 11.39 -18.14
C GLU A 116 -23.25 9.88 -17.86
N LEU A 117 -24.18 9.51 -16.99
CA LEU A 117 -24.40 8.14 -16.60
C LEU A 117 -25.02 7.38 -17.77
N LYS A 118 -24.41 6.26 -18.18
CA LYS A 118 -24.95 5.42 -19.26
C LYS A 118 -25.19 3.99 -18.78
N GLY A 119 -26.41 3.50 -19.01
CA GLY A 119 -26.90 2.26 -18.42
C GLY A 119 -27.48 2.48 -17.02
N GLN A 120 -28.55 1.74 -16.68
CA GLN A 120 -29.23 1.79 -15.38
C GLN A 120 -28.25 1.52 -14.20
N PRO A 121 -28.58 1.88 -12.95
CA PRO A 121 -29.27 3.08 -12.46
C PRO A 121 -28.29 4.04 -11.75
N GLU A 122 -28.63 5.34 -11.70
CA GLU A 122 -27.93 6.40 -10.95
C GLU A 122 -27.79 6.09 -9.44
N ARG A 123 -28.63 5.17 -8.95
CA ARG A 123 -28.69 4.77 -7.55
C ARG A 123 -28.35 3.30 -7.41
N ILE A 124 -27.25 2.99 -6.73
CA ILE A 124 -26.87 1.61 -6.43
C ILE A 124 -27.13 1.29 -4.96
N ARG A 125 -27.51 0.04 -4.69
CA ARG A 125 -27.86 -0.44 -3.35
C ARG A 125 -26.88 -1.51 -2.91
N CYS A 126 -26.41 -1.42 -1.67
CA CYS A 126 -25.60 -2.46 -1.04
C CYS A 126 -26.46 -3.70 -0.82
N ILE A 127 -26.05 -4.84 -1.37
CA ILE A 127 -26.74 -6.13 -1.22
C ILE A 127 -25.71 -7.17 -0.83
N ASN A 128 -25.91 -7.81 0.33
CA ASN A 128 -25.06 -8.89 0.82
C ASN A 128 -23.54 -8.56 0.71
N GLY A 129 -23.14 -7.41 1.23
CA GLY A 129 -21.75 -6.98 1.29
C GLY A 129 -21.14 -6.50 -0.03
N THR A 130 -21.91 -6.50 -1.12
CA THR A 130 -21.42 -6.18 -2.47
C THR A 130 -22.29 -5.12 -3.15
N TRP A 131 -21.67 -4.26 -3.95
CA TRP A 131 -22.39 -3.37 -4.84
C TRP A 131 -22.76 -4.08 -6.15
N PRO A 132 -23.90 -3.74 -6.79
CA PRO A 132 -24.18 -4.19 -8.15
C PRO A 132 -23.09 -3.66 -9.10
N PRO A 133 -23.04 -4.16 -10.35
CA PRO A 133 -22.15 -3.61 -11.38
C PRO A 133 -22.22 -2.08 -11.40
N LEU A 134 -21.08 -1.45 -11.19
CA LEU A 134 -20.99 0.00 -11.02
C LEU A 134 -21.28 0.69 -12.37
N PRO A 135 -22.09 1.76 -12.39
CA PRO A 135 -22.37 2.48 -13.63
C PRO A 135 -21.11 3.17 -14.13
N VAL A 136 -21.02 3.29 -15.45
CA VAL A 136 -19.92 3.98 -16.13
C VAL A 136 -20.38 5.39 -16.48
N CYS A 137 -19.63 6.38 -16.00
CA CYS A 137 -19.75 7.75 -16.44
C CYS A 137 -19.04 7.89 -17.80
N GLU A 138 -19.83 7.98 -18.87
CA GLU A 138 -19.35 8.19 -20.24
C GLU A 138 -19.41 9.67 -20.60
N ARG A 139 -18.56 10.14 -21.52
CA ARG A 139 -18.56 11.55 -21.91
C ARG A 139 -19.83 11.90 -22.70
N SER A 140 -20.54 12.96 -22.30
CA SER A 140 -21.78 13.40 -22.94
C SER A 140 -21.55 13.89 -24.39
N PRO A 141 -22.29 13.39 -25.40
CA PRO A 141 -22.22 13.89 -26.78
C PRO A 141 -22.74 15.33 -26.92
N THR A 142 -23.69 15.76 -26.09
CA THR A 142 -24.38 17.07 -26.18
C THR A 142 -23.63 18.21 -25.50
N SER A 143 -22.52 17.93 -24.80
CA SER A 143 -21.49 18.94 -24.51
C SER A 143 -20.79 19.47 -25.77
N SER A 144 -21.08 18.88 -26.94
CA SER A 144 -20.67 19.35 -28.27
C SER A 144 -21.71 20.32 -28.83
N GLY A 145 -21.83 21.49 -28.20
CA GLY A 145 -22.78 22.53 -28.57
C GLY A 145 -22.18 23.91 -28.65
N SER A 146 -20.98 24.06 -29.22
CA SER A 146 -20.49 25.34 -29.75
C SER A 146 -19.42 25.10 -30.81
N ASN A 147 -19.76 25.45 -32.04
CA ASN A 147 -18.81 25.64 -33.13
C ASN A 147 -17.81 26.74 -32.73
N GLY A 148 -16.51 26.41 -32.75
CA GLY A 148 -15.42 27.38 -32.67
C GLY A 148 -14.41 27.08 -31.57
N GLY A 149 -13.24 26.56 -31.96
CA GLY A 149 -12.02 26.57 -31.13
C GLY A 149 -11.87 25.35 -30.22
N GLY A 150 -10.81 24.58 -30.45
CA GLY A 150 -10.47 23.43 -29.62
C GLY A 150 -10.30 23.80 -28.14
N SER A 151 -10.82 22.95 -27.26
CA SER A 151 -10.51 23.00 -25.83
C SER A 151 -10.76 21.64 -25.14
N GLY A 152 -9.76 21.12 -24.42
CA GLY A 152 -10.01 20.80 -23.02
C GLY A 152 -9.72 19.40 -22.45
N HIS A 153 -9.40 18.35 -23.21
CA HIS A 153 -9.01 17.06 -22.60
C HIS A 153 -7.60 16.68 -23.01
N PRO A 154 -6.62 16.55 -22.11
CA PRO A 154 -5.23 16.29 -22.50
C PRO A 154 -5.02 14.88 -23.08
N PHE A 155 -5.99 13.98 -22.92
CA PHE A 155 -5.86 12.56 -23.23
C PHE A 155 -6.50 12.15 -24.57
N ALA A 156 -5.90 11.19 -25.27
CA ALA A 156 -6.41 10.51 -26.45
C ALA A 156 -6.77 9.05 -26.15
N THR A 157 -7.34 8.36 -27.13
CA THR A 157 -7.62 6.92 -27.05
C THR A 157 -6.34 6.12 -27.29
N ILE A 158 -6.24 4.92 -26.70
CA ILE A 158 -5.00 4.12 -26.73
C ILE A 158 -4.54 3.74 -28.15
N ASP A 159 -5.46 3.64 -29.11
CA ASP A 159 -5.17 3.38 -30.53
C ASP A 159 -4.41 4.54 -31.22
N LYS A 160 -4.39 5.72 -30.60
CA LYS A 160 -3.66 6.90 -31.08
C LYS A 160 -2.30 7.09 -30.42
N CYS A 161 -1.96 6.27 -29.43
CA CYS A 161 -0.64 6.28 -28.84
C CYS A 161 0.33 5.35 -29.59
N GLY A 162 1.62 5.55 -29.34
CA GLY A 162 2.65 4.60 -29.76
C GLY A 162 2.49 3.22 -29.11
N ASP A 163 3.44 2.34 -29.37
CA ASP A 163 3.44 0.98 -28.83
C ASP A 163 3.26 0.97 -27.30
N ILE A 164 2.60 -0.08 -26.80
CA ILE A 164 2.37 -0.27 -25.37
C ILE A 164 3.71 -0.29 -24.63
N PRO A 165 3.93 0.57 -23.61
CA PRO A 165 5.21 0.62 -22.91
C PRO A 165 5.55 -0.70 -22.23
N ALA A 166 6.75 -1.22 -22.50
CA ALA A 166 7.25 -2.40 -21.80
C ALA A 166 7.70 -2.01 -20.39
N VAL A 167 7.14 -2.67 -19.37
CA VAL A 167 7.55 -2.51 -17.97
C VAL A 167 8.25 -3.81 -17.54
N PRO A 168 9.58 -3.80 -17.31
CA PRO A 168 10.29 -4.98 -16.83
C PRO A 168 9.69 -5.45 -15.50
N ASN A 169 9.39 -6.76 -15.39
CA ASN A 169 8.72 -7.37 -14.24
C ASN A 169 7.31 -6.81 -13.96
N GLY A 170 6.67 -6.20 -14.96
CA GLY A 170 5.28 -5.76 -14.90
C GLY A 170 4.50 -6.21 -16.12
N ASP A 171 3.17 -6.28 -15.97
CA ASP A 171 2.24 -6.64 -17.04
C ASP A 171 1.00 -5.76 -17.01
N VAL A 172 0.34 -5.63 -18.17
CA VAL A 172 -0.92 -4.90 -18.31
C VAL A 172 -2.06 -5.81 -17.89
N VAL A 173 -2.65 -5.53 -16.74
CA VAL A 173 -3.76 -6.33 -16.19
C VAL A 173 -5.13 -5.80 -16.60
N GLN A 174 -5.21 -4.55 -17.07
CA GLN A 174 -6.44 -3.96 -17.54
C GLN A 174 -6.19 -2.92 -18.64
N THR A 175 -7.00 -2.96 -19.69
CA THR A 175 -6.96 -2.02 -20.81
C THR A 175 -8.22 -1.14 -20.81
N GLY A 176 -8.04 0.15 -20.59
CA GLY A 176 -9.11 1.15 -20.68
C GLY A 176 -9.07 1.92 -22.01
N LEU A 177 -10.09 2.74 -22.25
CA LEU A 177 -10.22 3.52 -23.50
C LEU A 177 -9.04 4.49 -23.73
N ARG A 178 -8.43 5.02 -22.66
CA ARG A 178 -7.36 6.03 -22.71
C ARG A 178 -6.13 5.69 -21.88
N GLY A 179 -6.05 4.48 -21.33
CA GLY A 179 -4.95 4.12 -20.43
C GLY A 179 -4.89 2.64 -20.11
N LEU A 180 -3.76 2.24 -19.53
CA LEU A 180 -3.40 0.86 -19.23
C LEU A 180 -3.08 0.75 -17.74
N LYS A 181 -3.65 -0.26 -17.08
CA LYS A 181 -3.31 -0.57 -15.69
C LYS A 181 -2.21 -1.62 -15.65
N TYR A 182 -1.10 -1.29 -14.98
CA TYR A 182 0.02 -2.18 -14.79
C TYR A 182 0.01 -2.81 -13.40
N GLN A 183 0.50 -4.04 -13.33
CA GLN A 183 0.78 -4.73 -12.08
C GLN A 183 2.13 -5.42 -12.17
N CYS A 184 2.91 -5.37 -11.09
CA CYS A 184 4.18 -6.06 -11.02
C CYS A 184 4.00 -7.55 -10.73
N VAL A 185 4.90 -8.38 -11.28
CA VAL A 185 4.98 -9.80 -10.95
C VAL A 185 5.40 -9.99 -9.49
N ASN A 186 5.22 -11.21 -8.98
CA ASN A 186 5.52 -11.54 -7.58
C ASN A 186 6.91 -11.06 -7.15
N TYR A 187 7.00 -10.58 -5.91
CA TYR A 187 8.20 -10.02 -5.28
C TYR A 187 8.62 -8.63 -5.78
N TYR A 188 8.00 -8.08 -6.82
CA TYR A 188 8.25 -6.71 -7.26
C TYR A 188 7.13 -5.77 -6.79
N LYS A 189 7.51 -4.56 -6.37
CA LYS A 189 6.61 -3.50 -5.96
C LYS A 189 6.54 -2.43 -7.05
N LEU A 190 5.32 -1.99 -7.33
CA LEU A 190 5.08 -0.91 -8.29
C LEU A 190 5.47 0.43 -7.67
N GLU A 191 6.37 1.14 -8.34
CA GLU A 191 6.71 2.53 -8.04
C GLU A 191 6.29 3.43 -9.20
N GLY A 192 5.52 4.47 -8.87
CA GLY A 192 4.92 5.37 -9.84
C GLY A 192 3.43 5.10 -10.04
N PRO A 193 2.85 5.56 -11.15
CA PRO A 193 1.42 5.41 -11.39
C PRO A 193 1.07 3.97 -11.80
N ASP A 194 0.04 3.40 -11.20
CA ASP A 194 -0.50 2.10 -11.61
C ASP A 194 -1.28 2.18 -12.93
N ILE A 195 -1.73 3.38 -13.33
CA ILE A 195 -2.41 3.67 -14.59
C ILE A 195 -1.56 4.59 -15.47
N VAL A 196 -1.20 4.13 -16.67
CA VAL A 196 -0.51 4.90 -17.71
C VAL A 196 -1.53 5.40 -18.73
N VAL A 197 -1.58 6.70 -18.97
CA VAL A 197 -2.58 7.34 -19.85
C VAL A 197 -1.98 7.81 -21.17
N CYS A 198 -2.79 7.79 -22.23
CA CYS A 198 -2.43 8.25 -23.56
C CYS A 198 -2.77 9.75 -23.71
N TYR A 199 -1.80 10.58 -24.07
CA TYR A 199 -1.96 12.00 -24.34
C TYR A 199 -2.32 12.30 -25.80
N ARG A 200 -2.85 13.50 -26.07
CA ARG A 200 -3.25 13.95 -27.42
C ARG A 200 -2.12 14.03 -28.44
N ASP A 201 -0.90 14.22 -27.96
CA ASP A 201 0.30 14.22 -28.79
C ASP A 201 0.75 12.80 -29.16
N GLY A 202 0.00 11.76 -28.75
CA GLY A 202 0.30 10.36 -29.00
C GLY A 202 1.32 9.77 -28.03
N THR A 203 1.69 10.49 -26.98
CA THR A 203 2.64 10.02 -25.97
C THR A 203 1.96 9.38 -24.77
N TRP A 204 2.62 8.39 -24.18
CA TRP A 204 2.21 7.83 -22.90
C TRP A 204 2.66 8.73 -21.75
N SER A 205 1.88 8.76 -20.67
CA SER A 205 2.30 9.37 -19.41
C SER A 205 3.48 8.64 -18.78
N GLN A 206 3.93 9.12 -17.63
CA GLN A 206 4.93 8.44 -16.84
C GLN A 206 4.55 6.96 -16.66
N VAL A 207 5.50 6.09 -17.00
CA VAL A 207 5.36 4.63 -16.92
C VAL A 207 5.92 4.19 -15.55
N PRO A 208 5.25 3.26 -14.84
CA PRO A 208 5.75 2.78 -13.56
C PRO A 208 7.02 1.95 -13.71
N THR A 209 7.73 1.79 -12.59
CA THR A 209 8.85 0.86 -12.48
C THR A 209 8.51 -0.21 -11.45
N CYS A 210 8.73 -1.48 -11.80
CA CYS A 210 8.65 -2.57 -10.84
C CYS A 210 10.01 -2.74 -10.16
N LYS A 211 10.12 -2.32 -8.91
CA LYS A 211 11.34 -2.49 -8.12
C LYS A 211 11.29 -3.76 -7.29
N ALA A 212 12.43 -4.44 -7.19
CA ALA A 212 12.54 -5.62 -6.33
C ALA A 212 12.21 -5.22 -4.88
N ALA A 213 11.22 -5.88 -4.30
CA ALA A 213 10.82 -5.74 -2.90
C ALA A 213 10.92 -7.11 -2.23
N PHE A 214 12.13 -7.70 -2.30
CA PHE A 214 12.45 -8.99 -1.73
C PHE A 214 13.93 -9.10 -1.44
N CYS A 215 14.24 -10.06 -0.57
CA CYS A 215 15.59 -10.52 -0.30
C CYS A 215 15.79 -11.89 -0.92
N SER A 216 17.00 -12.16 -1.39
CA SER A 216 17.42 -13.49 -1.80
C SER A 216 18.47 -14.03 -0.83
N VAL A 217 18.30 -15.29 -0.43
CA VAL A 217 19.26 -16.01 0.40
C VAL A 217 19.71 -17.23 -0.39
N ASP A 218 20.98 -17.25 -0.80
CA ASP A 218 21.58 -18.43 -1.40
C ASP A 218 22.06 -19.36 -0.28
N THR A 219 21.29 -20.43 -0.04
CA THR A 219 21.62 -21.42 1.01
C THR A 219 22.80 -22.31 0.62
N ASN A 220 23.24 -22.30 -0.64
CA ASN A 220 24.37 -23.13 -1.09
C ASN A 220 25.73 -22.58 -0.64
N VAL A 221 25.79 -21.29 -0.33
CA VAL A 221 27.03 -20.58 0.05
C VAL A 221 27.10 -20.25 1.53
N ASP A 222 26.00 -20.42 2.27
CA ASP A 222 25.99 -20.25 3.73
C ASP A 222 26.21 -21.62 4.41
N PRO A 223 27.37 -21.85 5.04
CA PRO A 223 27.70 -23.13 5.66
C PRO A 223 26.84 -23.46 6.90
N GLN A 224 26.07 -22.51 7.44
CA GLN A 224 25.16 -22.75 8.55
C GLN A 224 23.81 -23.30 8.09
N LEU A 225 23.49 -23.17 6.79
CA LEU A 225 22.18 -23.50 6.24
C LEU A 225 22.25 -24.77 5.42
N LYS A 226 21.13 -25.50 5.41
CA LYS A 226 20.96 -26.66 4.55
C LYS A 226 20.87 -26.22 3.09
N SER A 227 21.72 -26.82 2.24
CA SER A 227 21.86 -26.48 0.83
C SER A 227 20.61 -26.87 0.01
N VAL A 228 19.70 -25.91 -0.21
CA VAL A 228 18.44 -26.09 -0.95
C VAL A 228 18.26 -25.09 -2.10
N GLY A 229 19.31 -24.32 -2.42
CA GLY A 229 19.28 -23.27 -3.44
C GLY A 229 18.89 -21.89 -2.92
N VAL A 230 18.47 -21.02 -3.85
CA VAL A 230 18.10 -19.63 -3.55
C VAL A 230 16.67 -19.56 -3.03
N LYS A 231 16.48 -18.95 -1.86
CA LYS A 231 15.18 -18.63 -1.27
C LYS A 231 14.88 -17.15 -1.43
N TYR A 232 13.62 -16.84 -1.75
CA TYR A 232 13.12 -15.47 -1.92
C TYR A 232 12.15 -15.14 -0.80
N ILE A 233 12.40 -14.02 -0.12
CA ILE A 233 11.62 -13.55 1.04
C ILE A 233 11.10 -12.16 0.70
N LYS A 234 9.78 -11.92 0.78
CA LYS A 234 9.24 -10.59 0.48
C LYS A 234 9.73 -9.57 1.51
N ASP A 235 9.83 -8.33 1.07
CA ASP A 235 10.21 -7.23 1.95
C ASP A 235 9.22 -7.08 3.12
N GLY A 236 9.75 -6.98 4.33
CA GLY A 236 8.97 -6.93 5.57
C GLY A 236 8.54 -8.30 6.11
N GLU A 237 8.74 -9.39 5.37
CA GLU A 237 8.46 -10.75 5.83
C GLU A 237 9.68 -11.41 6.49
N SER A 238 9.44 -12.56 7.13
CA SER A 238 10.48 -13.39 7.70
C SER A 238 10.23 -14.85 7.36
N GLU A 239 11.28 -15.55 6.96
CA GLU A 239 11.24 -16.97 6.61
C GLU A 239 12.14 -17.77 7.56
N ARG A 240 11.78 -19.02 7.85
CA ARG A 240 12.63 -19.94 8.62
C ARG A 240 13.43 -20.81 7.68
N LEU A 241 14.75 -20.73 7.77
CA LEU A 241 15.68 -21.52 6.99
C LEU A 241 16.24 -22.65 7.86
N GLU A 242 16.20 -23.89 7.35
CA GLU A 242 16.78 -25.05 8.02
C GLU A 242 18.31 -24.92 8.11
N CYS A 243 18.86 -25.19 9.28
CA CYS A 243 20.30 -25.23 9.48
C CYS A 243 20.89 -26.60 9.07
N GLU A 244 22.16 -26.61 8.68
CA GLU A 244 22.89 -27.85 8.39
C GLU A 244 23.05 -28.68 9.68
N ASP A 245 22.86 -30.00 9.56
CA ASP A 245 22.77 -30.95 10.68
C ASP A 245 24.08 -31.07 11.47
N LEU A 246 24.30 -30.17 12.42
CA LEU A 246 25.32 -30.28 13.48
C LEU A 246 24.75 -30.77 14.82
N TRP A 247 23.42 -30.94 14.91
CA TRP A 247 22.68 -31.12 16.17
C TRP A 247 21.66 -32.26 16.08
N LEU A 248 21.31 -32.86 17.23
CA LEU A 248 20.32 -33.95 17.34
C LEU A 248 18.85 -33.50 17.14
N THR A 249 18.59 -32.21 16.98
CA THR A 249 17.23 -31.63 16.86
C THR A 249 17.16 -30.58 15.76
N ASP A 250 15.97 -30.37 15.18
CA ASP A 250 15.76 -29.35 14.14
C ASP A 250 16.13 -27.94 14.63
N HIS A 251 17.09 -27.31 13.97
CA HIS A 251 17.48 -25.92 14.18
C HIS A 251 17.14 -25.07 12.95
N PHE A 252 16.72 -23.84 13.18
CA PHE A 252 16.41 -22.89 12.11
C PHE A 252 17.11 -21.56 12.35
N SER A 253 17.48 -20.91 11.26
CA SER A 253 17.82 -19.49 11.22
C SER A 253 16.60 -18.71 10.75
N GLN A 254 16.26 -17.63 11.47
CA GLN A 254 15.23 -16.69 11.04
C GLN A 254 15.85 -15.68 10.09
N ALA A 255 15.38 -15.68 8.85
CA ALA A 255 15.78 -14.73 7.82
C ALA A 255 14.74 -13.62 7.73
N GLN A 256 15.11 -12.41 8.14
CA GLN A 256 14.25 -11.23 8.07
C GLN A 256 14.65 -10.35 6.89
N CYS A 257 13.70 -10.01 6.03
CA CYS A 257 13.95 -9.12 4.90
C CYS A 257 13.48 -7.70 5.22
N THR A 258 14.39 -6.73 5.13
CA THR A 258 14.09 -5.31 5.35
C THR A 258 14.81 -4.46 4.32
N ASP A 259 14.06 -3.72 3.51
CA ASP A 259 14.55 -2.87 2.43
C ASP A 259 15.54 -3.60 1.50
N GLY A 260 15.17 -4.83 1.11
CA GLY A 260 15.99 -5.69 0.24
C GLY A 260 17.27 -6.25 0.90
N ARG A 261 17.48 -6.03 2.21
CA ARG A 261 18.59 -6.60 2.97
C ARG A 261 18.10 -7.73 3.86
N VAL A 262 18.77 -8.87 3.77
CA VAL A 262 18.50 -10.00 4.67
C VAL A 262 19.32 -9.87 5.94
N LYS A 263 18.66 -10.09 7.09
CA LYS A 263 19.31 -10.34 8.37
C LYS A 263 19.00 -11.78 8.79
N LEU A 264 20.06 -12.59 8.95
CA LEU A 264 19.97 -13.95 9.46
C LEU A 264 20.22 -13.97 10.96
N SER A 265 19.38 -14.70 11.70
CA SER A 265 19.67 -15.04 13.10
C SER A 265 20.70 -16.16 13.19
N ARG A 266 21.27 -16.36 14.38
CA ARG A 266 21.97 -17.62 14.68
C ARG A 266 21.03 -18.82 14.54
N CYS A 267 21.58 -20.00 14.26
CA CYS A 267 20.84 -21.25 14.33
C CYS A 267 20.36 -21.51 15.76
N CYS A 268 19.07 -21.76 15.89
CA CYS A 268 18.39 -21.92 17.16
C CYS A 268 17.39 -23.07 17.09
N ASN A 269 17.14 -23.70 18.23
CA ASN A 269 16.06 -24.68 18.30
C ASN A 269 14.69 -23.98 18.25
N ARG A 270 13.64 -24.78 18.01
CA ARG A 270 12.26 -24.28 17.86
C ARG A 270 11.74 -23.51 19.09
N PHE A 271 12.23 -23.81 20.29
CA PHE A 271 11.84 -23.10 21.50
C PHE A 271 12.46 -21.71 21.55
N GLU A 272 13.77 -21.60 21.36
CA GLU A 272 14.50 -20.30 21.35
C GLU A 272 13.91 -19.32 20.32
N LEU A 273 13.53 -19.81 19.14
CA LEU A 273 12.85 -19.02 18.11
C LEU A 273 11.49 -18.48 18.55
N LYS A 274 10.71 -19.27 19.30
CA LYS A 274 9.39 -18.84 19.80
C LYS A 274 9.51 -17.74 20.85
N VAL A 275 10.57 -17.76 21.65
CA VAL A 275 10.78 -16.80 22.74
C VAL A 275 11.69 -15.62 22.34
N GLY A 276 12.12 -15.52 21.07
CA GLY A 276 12.88 -14.37 20.56
C GLY A 276 14.33 -14.28 21.07
N TYR A 277 14.94 -15.42 21.43
CA TYR A 277 16.33 -15.47 21.92
C TYR A 277 17.36 -15.69 20.79
N CYS A 278 16.91 -15.49 19.55
CA CYS A 278 17.66 -15.52 18.31
C CYS A 278 17.63 -14.12 17.69
#